data_AF-A0A5B0RYQ4-F1
#
_entry.id   AF-A0A5B0RYQ4-F1
#
_cell.length_a   1.000
_cell.length_b   1.000
_cell.length_c   1.000
_cell.angle_alpha   90.00
_cell.angle_beta   90.00
_cell.angle_gamma   90.00
#
_symmetry.space_group_name_H-M   'P 1'
#
loop_
_entity.id
_entity.type
_entity.pdbx_description
1 polymer ?
#
loop_
_entity_poly.entity_id
_entity_poly.type
_entity_poly.pdbx_seq_one_letter_code
_entity_poly.pdbx_strand_id
1 'polypeptide(L)'
;MEPDFQPSVQQLEAILQDPKDSYTFVSTHGKNPQLIPYLIQLLTQPGYETNSPLRTQAAILIRNALDSWYRKLSPLQIENSAKVELGKTLIENVLAKGERDSVVRKQVTLCVGKIGKSNLDANLSNLFEDLTLHIRNVIGSPDWSTDPSNFHILNGCLGGFYQIIQNLISNRSARGQLLLREVASTHFSHIHHVYSTALSMWTAVLSQQATLNLSSIFHSQPVIELSRICLKILSQMSTYAWKEPHKQELPTNFLKQSIDQWVQILNIRQNLTGLISSHKTILNNPSSLQQIKSFFDLLHKHLFKFGKLLIQILDQDPNYLNPSEFSNQLKQTVWQMVEQGSTLLPHNSVDSQPASLAAYPERIIIQSLRIMTLWMTNRQSSSNLSPSQSAELAMTILQRLLKLQPHSLQFWNEDSEAYDNEEDCSLENRSFDVRSCSASVLTGLLCCYPHEISNVILHLYSDLHAQGTCTETYFNSFFFSRLPE
;
A
#
# COMPACT_ATOMS: atom_id res chain seq x y z
N MET A 1 -4.30 44.15 -2.71
CA MET A 1 -2.95 43.58 -2.73
C MET A 1 -2.03 44.69 -3.19
N GLU A 2 -1.04 45.06 -2.39
CA GLU A 2 -0.01 46.01 -2.83
C GLU A 2 0.69 45.41 -4.05
N PRO A 3 0.68 46.10 -5.21
CA PRO A 3 1.19 45.56 -6.47
C PRO A 3 2.73 45.41 -6.52
N ASP A 4 3.44 45.90 -5.50
CA ASP A 4 4.90 46.12 -5.57
C ASP A 4 5.72 45.34 -4.52
N PHE A 5 5.15 44.35 -3.82
CA PHE A 5 5.91 43.57 -2.85
C PHE A 5 6.86 42.57 -3.55
N GLN A 6 8.08 43.00 -3.83
CA GLN A 6 9.19 42.20 -4.34
C GLN A 6 10.28 42.06 -3.26
N PRO A 7 10.19 41.06 -2.38
CA PRO A 7 11.20 40.87 -1.35
C PRO A 7 12.51 40.42 -1.99
N SER A 8 13.66 40.79 -1.44
CA SER A 8 14.90 40.07 -1.73
C SER A 8 14.83 38.64 -1.16
N VAL A 9 15.67 37.74 -1.65
CA VAL A 9 15.75 36.36 -1.11
C VAL A 9 16.10 36.39 0.38
N GLN A 10 17.00 37.30 0.79
CA GLN A 10 17.39 37.44 2.20
C GLN A 10 16.22 37.93 3.07
N GLN A 11 15.39 38.85 2.54
CA GLN A 11 14.19 39.30 3.24
C GLN A 11 13.18 38.16 3.38
N LEU A 12 12.95 37.40 2.32
CA LEU A 12 12.05 36.25 2.35
C LEU A 12 12.56 35.16 3.31
N GLU A 13 13.86 34.89 3.31
CA GLU A 13 14.50 33.96 4.24
C GLU A 13 14.27 34.39 5.70
N ALA A 14 14.54 35.65 6.04
CA ALA A 14 14.35 36.16 7.39
C ALA A 14 12.89 36.03 7.85
N ILE A 15 11.93 36.39 6.97
CA ILE A 15 10.49 36.28 7.26
C ILE A 15 10.06 34.83 7.48
N LEU A 16 10.56 33.89 6.68
CA LEU A 16 10.15 32.48 6.78
C LEU A 16 10.78 31.75 7.96
N GLN A 17 11.88 32.27 8.52
CA GLN A 17 12.52 31.73 9.72
C GLN A 17 11.84 32.17 11.02
N ASP A 18 11.17 33.33 11.05
CA ASP A 18 10.38 33.77 12.20
C ASP A 18 8.93 33.23 12.13
N PRO A 19 8.44 32.46 13.13
CA PRO A 19 7.10 31.87 13.08
C PRO A 19 5.95 32.88 12.98
N LYS A 20 6.08 34.05 13.63
CA LYS A 20 5.03 35.07 13.71
C LYS A 20 4.97 35.86 12.40
N ASP A 21 6.12 36.24 11.88
CA ASP A 21 6.22 36.97 10.62
C ASP A 21 5.86 36.06 9.45
N SER A 22 6.27 34.79 9.49
CA SER A 22 5.90 33.77 8.49
C SER A 22 4.39 33.61 8.38
N TYR A 23 3.65 33.50 9.49
CA TYR A 23 2.18 33.39 9.46
C TYR A 23 1.51 34.61 8.81
N THR A 24 1.92 35.80 9.23
CA THR A 24 1.40 37.08 8.71
C THR A 24 1.71 37.23 7.22
N PHE A 25 2.92 36.83 6.82
CA PHE A 25 3.37 36.84 5.45
C PHE A 25 2.59 35.86 4.57
N VAL A 26 2.45 34.60 4.99
CA VAL A 26 1.75 33.56 4.23
C VAL A 26 0.28 33.95 4.00
N SER A 27 -0.38 34.50 5.03
CA SER A 27 -1.78 34.91 4.93
C SER A 27 -1.99 36.12 3.99
N THR A 28 -1.03 37.04 3.93
CA THR A 28 -1.16 38.29 3.17
C THR A 28 -0.59 38.19 1.74
N HIS A 29 0.58 37.58 1.59
CA HIS A 29 1.36 37.54 0.35
C HIS A 29 1.61 36.14 -0.19
N GLY A 30 1.26 35.08 0.54
CA GLY A 30 1.64 33.70 0.19
C GLY A 30 1.13 33.17 -1.16
N LYS A 31 0.23 33.90 -1.83
CA LYS A 31 -0.27 33.60 -3.18
C LYS A 31 0.26 34.54 -4.27
N ASN A 32 1.07 35.55 -3.94
CA ASN A 32 1.63 36.48 -4.93
C ASN A 32 2.56 35.73 -5.90
N PRO A 33 2.27 35.69 -7.21
CA PRO A 33 3.12 35.02 -8.19
C PRO A 33 4.55 35.57 -8.29
N GLN A 34 4.77 36.84 -7.92
CA GLN A 34 6.11 37.44 -7.90
C GLN A 34 7.06 36.73 -6.93
N LEU A 35 6.55 35.92 -5.99
CA LEU A 35 7.36 35.13 -5.08
C LEU A 35 7.99 33.90 -5.74
N ILE A 36 7.51 33.45 -6.91
CA ILE A 36 7.95 32.19 -7.53
C ILE A 36 9.48 32.13 -7.72
N PRO A 37 10.17 33.15 -8.31
CA PRO A 37 11.61 33.07 -8.51
C PRO A 37 12.38 32.90 -7.21
N TYR A 38 11.97 33.60 -6.14
CA TYR A 38 12.60 33.54 -4.83
C TYR A 38 12.38 32.19 -4.14
N LEU A 39 11.17 31.64 -4.20
CA LEU A 39 10.86 30.32 -3.64
C LEU A 39 11.61 29.21 -4.38
N ILE A 40 11.74 29.31 -5.71
CA ILE A 40 12.57 28.39 -6.51
C ILE A 40 14.05 28.54 -6.16
N GLN A 41 14.51 29.76 -5.93
CA GLN A 41 15.88 30.02 -5.52
C GLN A 41 16.21 29.34 -4.18
N LEU A 42 15.35 29.49 -3.17
CA LEU A 42 15.48 28.80 -1.89
C LEU A 42 15.52 27.28 -2.08
N LEU A 43 14.74 26.74 -3.01
CA LEU A 43 14.68 25.29 -3.26
C LEU A 43 15.90 24.73 -3.99
N THR A 44 16.50 25.47 -4.92
CA THR A 44 17.44 24.91 -5.91
C THR A 44 18.89 25.35 -5.72
N GLN A 45 19.13 26.48 -5.04
CA GLN A 45 20.49 26.99 -4.87
C GLN A 45 21.28 26.16 -3.84
N PRO A 46 22.56 25.85 -4.15
CA PRO A 46 23.42 25.07 -3.24
C PRO A 46 23.56 25.68 -1.84
N GLY A 47 23.51 27.01 -1.71
CA GLY A 47 23.62 27.71 -0.43
C GLY A 47 22.53 27.34 0.58
N TYR A 48 21.39 26.80 0.11
CA TYR A 48 20.27 26.40 0.96
C TYR A 48 20.16 24.89 1.17
N GLU A 49 21.01 24.08 0.54
CA GLU A 49 20.86 22.61 0.51
C GLU A 49 20.76 21.99 1.91
N THR A 50 21.49 22.55 2.90
CA THR A 50 21.47 22.11 4.30
C THR A 50 20.32 22.68 5.13
N ASN A 51 19.58 23.66 4.62
CA ASN A 51 18.46 24.30 5.32
C ASN A 51 17.12 23.65 4.92
N SER A 52 16.94 22.38 5.30
CA SER A 52 15.73 21.60 5.03
C SER A 52 14.42 22.27 5.50
N PRO A 53 14.34 22.91 6.68
CA PRO A 53 13.11 23.58 7.12
C PRO A 53 12.68 24.71 6.17
N LEU A 54 13.60 25.58 5.78
CA LEU A 54 13.31 26.69 4.87
C LEU A 54 12.89 26.19 3.48
N ARG A 55 13.60 25.18 2.96
CA ARG A 55 13.27 24.54 1.67
C ARG A 55 11.90 23.86 1.72
N THR A 56 11.59 23.19 2.82
CA THR A 56 10.27 22.57 3.04
C THR A 56 9.16 23.63 3.04
N GLN A 57 9.37 24.74 3.74
CA GLN A 57 8.42 25.85 3.77
C GLN A 57 8.22 26.47 2.38
N ALA A 58 9.29 26.66 1.62
CA ALA A 58 9.23 27.17 0.24
C ALA A 58 8.40 26.24 -0.66
N ALA A 59 8.61 24.92 -0.60
CA ALA A 59 7.81 23.95 -1.35
C ALA A 59 6.33 23.97 -0.92
N ILE A 60 6.03 24.12 0.38
CA ILE A 60 4.65 24.22 0.89
C ILE A 60 3.96 25.48 0.35
N LEU A 61 4.66 26.62 0.35
CA LEU A 61 4.14 27.87 -0.19
C LEU A 61 3.78 27.74 -1.67
N ILE A 62 4.70 27.22 -2.49
CA ILE A 62 4.43 26.90 -3.90
C ILE A 62 3.17 26.04 -4.00
N ARG A 63 3.14 24.89 -3.32
CA ARG A 63 2.02 23.93 -3.36
C ARG A 63 0.66 24.55 -3.03
N ASN A 64 0.62 25.44 -2.04
CA ASN A 64 -0.60 26.07 -1.55
C ASN A 64 -1.10 27.16 -2.51
N ALA A 65 -0.19 27.82 -3.23
CA ALA A 65 -0.51 28.87 -4.18
C ALA A 65 -0.88 28.34 -5.59
N LEU A 66 -0.48 27.11 -5.95
CA LEU A 66 -0.74 26.51 -7.26
C LEU A 66 -2.20 26.62 -7.74
N ASP A 67 -3.17 26.39 -6.85
CA ASP A 67 -4.60 26.45 -7.23
C ASP A 67 -5.02 27.87 -7.66
N SER A 68 -4.32 28.90 -7.18
CA SER A 68 -4.52 30.29 -7.58
C SER A 68 -3.72 30.64 -8.83
N TRP A 69 -2.53 30.07 -9.03
CA TRP A 69 -1.70 30.36 -10.19
C TRP A 69 -2.14 29.64 -11.47
N TYR A 70 -2.75 28.46 -11.36
CA TYR A 70 -3.07 27.61 -12.52
C TYR A 70 -4.51 27.76 -13.02
N ARG A 71 -5.45 28.17 -12.16
CA ARG A 71 -6.88 28.26 -12.50
C ARG A 71 -7.15 29.39 -13.50
N LYS A 72 -7.84 29.05 -14.61
CA LYS A 72 -8.11 29.92 -15.78
C LYS A 72 -8.77 31.29 -15.47
N LEU A 73 -9.48 31.39 -14.36
CA LEU A 73 -10.24 32.60 -13.97
C LEU A 73 -9.70 33.22 -12.68
N SER A 74 -8.53 32.78 -12.23
CA SER A 74 -7.93 33.37 -11.04
C SER A 74 -7.30 34.73 -11.38
N PRO A 75 -7.50 35.75 -10.54
CA PRO A 75 -6.82 37.04 -10.71
C PRO A 75 -5.30 36.93 -10.53
N LEU A 76 -4.82 35.83 -9.92
CA LEU A 76 -3.40 35.54 -9.68
C LEU A 76 -2.85 34.51 -10.67
N GLN A 77 -3.56 34.26 -11.77
CA GLN A 77 -3.10 33.32 -12.77
C GLN A 77 -1.77 33.80 -13.38
N ILE A 78 -0.82 32.87 -13.51
CA ILE A 78 0.43 33.10 -14.24
C ILE A 78 0.28 32.72 -15.72
N GLU A 79 1.19 33.23 -16.55
CA GLU A 79 1.26 32.89 -17.98
C GLU A 79 1.51 31.41 -18.21
N ASN A 80 1.04 30.90 -19.35
CA ASN A 80 1.21 29.47 -19.69
C ASN A 80 2.69 29.06 -19.80
N SER A 81 3.56 29.94 -20.31
CA SER A 81 5.02 29.75 -20.31
C SER A 81 5.56 29.50 -18.91
N ALA A 82 5.20 30.37 -17.95
CA ALA A 82 5.61 30.25 -16.55
C ALA A 82 5.03 28.98 -15.87
N LYS A 83 3.83 28.52 -16.26
CA LYS A 83 3.28 27.24 -15.78
C LYS A 83 4.14 26.06 -16.23
N VAL A 84 4.51 26.03 -17.51
CA VAL A 84 5.36 24.97 -18.07
C VAL A 84 6.74 24.98 -17.42
N GLU A 85 7.36 26.16 -17.32
CA GLU A 85 8.68 26.36 -16.73
C GLU A 85 8.74 25.96 -15.26
N LEU A 86 7.72 26.31 -14.46
CA LEU A 86 7.66 25.92 -13.05
C LEU A 86 7.65 24.39 -12.88
N GLY A 87 6.83 23.69 -13.67
CA GLY A 87 6.78 22.23 -13.65
C GLY A 87 8.13 21.60 -14.00
N LYS A 88 8.73 22.06 -15.10
CA LYS A 88 10.04 21.61 -15.58
C LYS A 88 11.14 21.86 -14.54
N THR A 89 11.19 23.06 -13.97
CA THR A 89 12.16 23.45 -12.94
C THR A 89 12.10 22.55 -11.71
N LEU A 90 10.90 22.24 -11.21
CA LEU A 90 10.75 21.37 -10.04
C LEU A 90 11.19 19.92 -10.33
N ILE A 91 10.98 19.44 -11.56
CA ILE A 91 11.46 18.11 -11.97
C ILE A 91 12.97 18.13 -12.12
N GLU A 92 13.53 18.97 -12.99
CA GLU A 92 14.94 18.95 -13.37
C GLU A 92 15.86 19.37 -12.22
N ASN A 93 15.52 20.46 -11.52
CA ASN A 93 16.44 21.08 -10.57
C ASN A 93 16.27 20.56 -9.13
N VAL A 94 15.23 19.77 -8.85
CA VAL A 94 15.01 19.19 -7.52
C VAL A 94 14.88 17.67 -7.57
N LEU A 95 13.89 17.13 -8.30
CA LEU A 95 13.66 15.67 -8.30
C LEU A 95 14.78 14.92 -9.04
N ALA A 96 15.11 15.35 -10.25
CA ALA A 96 16.13 14.73 -11.11
C ALA A 96 17.57 15.01 -10.66
N LYS A 97 17.78 16.05 -9.83
CA LYS A 97 19.04 16.32 -9.14
C LYS A 97 19.29 15.38 -7.95
N GLY A 98 18.27 14.63 -7.52
CA GLY A 98 18.38 13.66 -6.43
C GLY A 98 18.27 14.30 -5.06
N GLU A 99 17.22 15.09 -4.82
CA GLU A 99 16.92 15.68 -3.50
C GLU A 99 17.03 14.64 -2.37
N ARG A 100 17.96 14.84 -1.43
CA ARG A 100 18.26 13.88 -0.35
C ARG A 100 17.21 13.96 0.76
N ASP A 101 16.75 15.16 1.09
CA ASP A 101 15.76 15.35 2.13
C ASP A 101 14.40 14.78 1.71
N SER A 102 13.96 13.74 2.43
CA SER A 102 12.71 13.05 2.11
C SER A 102 11.47 13.92 2.24
N VAL A 103 11.49 14.93 3.11
CA VAL A 103 10.38 15.86 3.34
C VAL A 103 10.30 16.86 2.21
N VAL A 104 11.42 17.48 1.84
CA VAL A 104 11.49 18.41 0.68
C VAL A 104 11.07 17.68 -0.58
N ARG A 105 11.67 16.50 -0.85
CA ARG A 105 11.32 15.67 -2.01
C ARG A 105 9.81 15.35 -2.03
N LYS A 106 9.23 14.95 -0.90
CA LYS A 106 7.79 14.69 -0.78
C LYS A 106 6.95 15.94 -1.10
N GLN A 107 7.29 17.12 -0.57
CA GLN A 107 6.53 18.34 -0.88
C GLN A 107 6.62 18.72 -2.36
N VAL A 108 7.79 18.57 -2.98
CA VAL A 108 7.97 18.84 -4.41
C VAL A 108 7.18 17.86 -5.27
N THR A 109 7.14 16.56 -4.93
CA THR A 109 6.29 15.60 -5.65
C THR A 109 4.80 15.95 -5.57
N LEU A 110 4.33 16.52 -4.44
CA LEU A 110 2.96 17.03 -4.31
C LEU A 110 2.70 18.25 -5.20
N CYS A 111 3.68 19.15 -5.34
CA CYS A 111 3.60 20.27 -6.28
C CYS A 111 3.48 19.76 -7.72
N VAL A 112 4.38 18.86 -8.13
CA VAL A 112 4.39 18.23 -9.46
C VAL A 112 3.06 17.50 -9.73
N GLY A 113 2.48 16.84 -8.73
CA GLY A 113 1.16 16.22 -8.86
C GLY A 113 0.03 17.20 -9.22
N LYS A 114 -0.04 18.34 -8.53
CA LYS A 114 -1.03 19.40 -8.80
C LYS A 114 -0.80 20.07 -10.17
N ILE A 115 0.46 20.35 -10.51
CA ILE A 115 0.86 20.93 -11.80
C ILE A 115 0.50 19.95 -12.92
N GLY A 116 0.90 18.69 -12.81
CA GLY A 116 0.67 17.67 -13.84
C GLY A 116 -0.81 17.49 -14.17
N LYS A 117 -1.69 17.44 -13.17
CA LYS A 117 -3.15 17.44 -13.41
C LYS A 117 -3.58 18.66 -14.21
N SER A 118 -3.18 19.85 -13.77
CA SER A 118 -3.61 21.12 -14.38
C SER A 118 -3.07 21.28 -15.82
N ASN A 119 -1.82 20.87 -16.06
CA ASN A 119 -1.20 20.95 -17.37
C ASN A 119 -1.79 19.95 -18.36
N LEU A 120 -2.11 18.73 -17.93
CA LEU A 120 -2.76 17.74 -18.79
C LEU A 120 -4.19 18.16 -19.14
N ASP A 121 -4.96 18.66 -18.16
CA ASP A 121 -6.32 19.17 -18.40
C ASP A 121 -6.32 20.34 -19.41
N ALA A 122 -5.29 21.20 -19.35
CA ALA A 122 -5.13 22.36 -20.22
C ALA A 122 -4.26 22.10 -21.47
N ASN A 123 -3.77 20.87 -21.67
CA ASN A 123 -2.83 20.49 -22.74
C ASN A 123 -1.59 21.41 -22.86
N LEU A 124 -1.01 21.80 -21.72
CA LEU A 124 0.11 22.75 -21.65
C LEU A 124 1.49 22.08 -21.76
N SER A 125 1.66 20.91 -21.13
CA SER A 125 2.88 20.12 -21.22
C SER A 125 2.62 18.68 -20.79
N ASN A 126 3.48 17.76 -21.24
CA ASN A 126 3.47 16.37 -20.80
C ASN A 126 4.59 16.09 -19.78
N LEU A 127 4.36 16.45 -18.52
CA LEU A 127 5.34 16.22 -17.45
C LEU A 127 5.70 14.72 -17.26
N PHE A 128 4.88 13.79 -17.77
CA PHE A 128 5.25 12.38 -17.74
C PHE A 128 6.45 12.06 -18.63
N GLU A 129 6.65 12.78 -19.74
CA GLU A 129 7.83 12.62 -20.60
C GLU A 129 9.10 13.00 -19.85
N ASP A 130 9.11 14.17 -19.19
CA ASP A 130 10.23 14.66 -18.39
C ASP A 130 10.58 13.66 -17.26
N LEU A 131 9.57 13.21 -16.51
CA LEU A 131 9.76 12.22 -15.44
C LEU A 131 10.27 10.88 -16.00
N THR A 132 9.70 10.40 -17.11
CA THR A 132 10.07 9.13 -17.73
C THR A 132 11.50 9.17 -18.26
N LEU A 133 11.93 10.30 -18.82
CA LEU A 133 13.30 10.50 -19.30
C LEU A 133 14.31 10.27 -18.17
N HIS A 134 14.14 10.95 -17.03
CA HIS A 134 15.06 10.79 -15.90
C HIS A 134 15.03 9.39 -15.29
N ILE A 135 13.85 8.76 -15.22
CA ILE A 135 13.73 7.36 -14.76
C ILE A 135 14.51 6.41 -15.68
N ARG A 136 14.38 6.55 -17.00
CA ARG A 136 15.08 5.70 -17.97
C ARG A 136 16.59 5.92 -17.93
N ASN A 137 17.03 7.18 -17.81
CA ASN A 137 18.46 7.50 -17.74
C ASN A 137 19.12 6.84 -16.53
N VAL A 138 18.45 6.82 -15.38
CA VAL A 138 18.98 6.14 -14.20
C VAL A 138 18.95 4.62 -14.37
N ILE A 139 17.82 4.02 -14.75
CA ILE A 139 17.68 2.55 -14.85
C ILE A 139 18.53 1.96 -15.98
N GLY A 140 18.84 2.75 -17.02
CA GLY A 140 19.76 2.34 -18.08
C GLY A 140 21.22 2.28 -17.66
N SER A 141 21.58 2.82 -16.49
CA SER A 141 22.95 2.74 -15.96
C SER A 141 23.24 1.35 -15.38
N PRO A 142 24.39 0.72 -15.69
CA PRO A 142 24.77 -0.58 -15.11
C PRO A 142 24.79 -0.59 -13.57
N ASP A 143 25.19 0.54 -12.98
CA ASP A 143 25.38 0.72 -11.54
C ASP A 143 24.21 1.47 -10.88
N TRP A 144 23.03 1.45 -11.49
CA TRP A 144 21.87 2.24 -11.02
C TRP A 144 21.48 1.96 -9.56
N SER A 145 21.75 0.74 -9.09
CA SER A 145 21.33 0.25 -7.77
C SER A 145 22.38 0.44 -6.67
N THR A 146 23.62 0.76 -7.02
CA THR A 146 24.74 0.89 -6.08
C THR A 146 24.99 2.34 -5.68
N ASP A 147 24.69 3.31 -6.55
CA ASP A 147 24.79 4.74 -6.24
C ASP A 147 23.56 5.24 -5.46
N PRO A 148 23.73 5.73 -4.22
CA PRO A 148 22.63 6.28 -3.42
C PRO A 148 21.90 7.46 -4.09
N SER A 149 22.58 8.22 -4.95
CA SER A 149 21.99 9.36 -5.66
C SER A 149 20.90 8.90 -6.62
N ASN A 150 21.09 7.76 -7.28
CA ASN A 150 20.12 7.16 -8.19
C ASN A 150 18.83 6.77 -7.47
N PHE A 151 18.91 6.31 -6.22
CA PHE A 151 17.71 6.09 -5.40
C PHE A 151 16.92 7.39 -5.22
N HIS A 152 17.56 8.49 -4.87
CA HIS A 152 16.87 9.77 -4.65
C HIS A 152 16.20 10.28 -5.92
N ILE A 153 16.87 10.16 -7.07
CA ILE A 153 16.32 10.54 -8.37
C ILE A 153 15.09 9.70 -8.71
N LEU A 154 15.21 8.37 -8.63
CA LEU A 154 14.09 7.45 -8.93
C LEU A 154 12.93 7.65 -7.94
N ASN A 155 13.22 7.76 -6.66
CA ASN A 155 12.21 7.97 -5.61
C ASN A 155 11.46 9.29 -5.83
N GLY A 156 12.18 10.35 -6.20
CA GLY A 156 11.59 11.64 -6.54
C GLY A 156 10.72 11.58 -7.79
N CYS A 157 11.26 11.07 -8.90
CA CYS A 157 10.56 11.04 -10.18
C CYS A 157 9.34 10.09 -10.16
N LEU A 158 9.49 8.88 -9.61
CA LEU A 158 8.37 7.95 -9.41
C LEU A 158 7.35 8.52 -8.42
N GLY A 159 7.80 9.25 -7.39
CA GLY A 159 6.93 9.97 -6.47
C GLY A 159 6.10 11.04 -7.19
N GLY A 160 6.71 11.84 -8.07
CA GLY A 160 6.01 12.81 -8.92
C GLY A 160 4.98 12.12 -9.82
N PHE A 161 5.40 11.05 -10.51
CA PHE A 161 4.54 10.24 -11.36
C PHE A 161 3.31 9.73 -10.58
N TYR A 162 3.53 9.16 -9.40
CA TYR A 162 2.48 8.68 -8.50
C TYR A 162 1.48 9.79 -8.12
N GLN A 163 1.98 10.99 -7.77
CA GLN A 163 1.10 12.09 -7.38
C GLN A 163 0.26 12.62 -8.55
N ILE A 164 0.79 12.63 -9.78
CA ILE A 164 -0.01 13.00 -10.96
C ILE A 164 -1.14 11.99 -11.17
N ILE A 165 -0.84 10.68 -11.16
CA ILE A 165 -1.85 9.61 -11.31
C ILE A 165 -2.93 9.71 -10.22
N GLN A 166 -2.54 9.96 -8.96
CA GLN A 166 -3.51 10.14 -7.87
C GLN A 166 -4.45 11.32 -8.09
N ASN A 167 -3.91 12.46 -8.55
CA ASN A 167 -4.73 13.62 -8.85
C ASN A 167 -5.65 13.39 -10.06
N LEU A 168 -5.23 12.61 -11.05
CA LEU A 168 -6.08 12.21 -12.18
C LEU A 168 -7.23 11.28 -11.75
N ILE A 169 -6.96 10.29 -10.89
CA ILE A 169 -8.01 9.39 -10.37
C ILE A 169 -9.07 10.15 -9.56
N SER A 170 -8.67 11.19 -8.82
CA SER A 170 -9.61 12.06 -8.11
C SER A 170 -10.53 12.85 -9.06
N ASN A 171 -10.12 13.05 -10.32
CA ASN A 171 -10.90 13.73 -11.33
C ASN A 171 -11.91 12.75 -11.98
N ARG A 172 -13.12 12.72 -11.45
CA ARG A 172 -14.20 11.83 -11.93
C ARG A 172 -14.86 12.28 -13.24
N SER A 173 -14.38 13.34 -13.88
CA SER A 173 -14.94 13.79 -15.17
C SER A 173 -14.61 12.80 -16.30
N ALA A 174 -15.46 12.75 -17.34
CA ALA A 174 -15.22 11.91 -18.51
C ALA A 174 -13.87 12.23 -19.19
N ARG A 175 -13.51 13.52 -19.25
CA ARG A 175 -12.21 13.95 -19.78
C ARG A 175 -11.05 13.46 -18.90
N GLY A 176 -11.16 13.57 -17.58
CA GLY A 176 -10.15 13.06 -16.64
C GLY A 176 -9.93 11.56 -16.77
N GLN A 177 -11.01 10.77 -16.94
CA GLN A 177 -10.91 9.33 -17.19
C GLN A 177 -10.24 9.00 -18.53
N LEU A 178 -10.53 9.77 -19.59
CA LEU A 178 -9.86 9.60 -20.89
C LEU A 178 -8.36 9.91 -20.80
N LEU A 179 -7.98 10.97 -20.09
CA LEU A 179 -6.58 11.30 -19.85
C LEU A 179 -5.87 10.19 -19.06
N LEU A 180 -6.50 9.65 -18.02
CA LEU A 180 -5.93 8.54 -17.25
C LEU A 180 -5.72 7.29 -18.13
N ARG A 181 -6.63 7.01 -19.06
CA ARG A 181 -6.49 5.91 -20.04
C ARG A 181 -5.32 6.12 -20.97
N GLU A 182 -5.19 7.32 -21.53
CA GLU A 182 -4.09 7.68 -22.43
C GLU A 182 -2.75 7.54 -21.72
N VAL A 183 -2.64 8.08 -20.50
CA VAL A 183 -1.45 7.97 -19.67
C VAL A 183 -1.11 6.51 -19.35
N ALA A 184 -2.11 5.68 -19.01
CA ALA A 184 -1.88 4.26 -18.75
C ALA A 184 -1.40 3.53 -20.00
N SER A 185 -2.04 3.73 -21.15
CA SER A 185 -1.61 3.11 -22.42
C SER A 185 -0.17 3.46 -22.79
N THR A 186 0.27 4.69 -22.52
CA THR A 186 1.62 5.16 -22.88
C THR A 186 2.68 4.73 -21.87
N HIS A 187 2.38 4.78 -20.57
CA HIS A 187 3.43 4.68 -19.54
C HIS A 187 3.39 3.41 -18.70
N PHE A 188 2.34 2.58 -18.78
CA PHE A 188 2.23 1.38 -17.95
C PHE A 188 3.42 0.43 -18.13
N SER A 189 3.81 0.15 -19.38
CA SER A 189 4.93 -0.74 -19.69
C SER A 189 6.27 -0.21 -19.16
N HIS A 190 6.49 1.11 -19.20
CA HIS A 190 7.71 1.74 -18.67
C HIS A 190 7.79 1.59 -17.15
N ILE A 191 6.70 1.88 -16.43
CA ILE A 191 6.67 1.68 -14.97
C ILE A 191 6.78 0.20 -14.61
N HIS A 192 6.15 -0.67 -15.40
CA HIS A 192 6.23 -2.12 -15.21
C HIS A 192 7.66 -2.64 -15.38
N HIS A 193 8.40 -2.14 -16.38
CA HIS A 193 9.80 -2.50 -16.55
C HIS A 193 10.65 -2.10 -15.33
N VAL A 194 10.50 -0.86 -14.84
CA VAL A 194 11.22 -0.38 -13.65
C VAL A 194 10.86 -1.22 -12.42
N TYR A 195 9.58 -1.53 -12.25
CA TYR A 195 9.10 -2.41 -11.19
C TYR A 195 9.77 -3.79 -11.25
N SER A 196 9.70 -4.46 -12.40
CA SER A 196 10.23 -5.81 -12.57
C SER A 196 11.73 -5.85 -12.38
N THR A 197 12.48 -4.88 -12.90
CA THR A 197 13.94 -4.76 -12.72
C THR A 197 14.31 -4.59 -11.24
N ALA A 198 13.62 -3.68 -10.53
CA ALA A 198 13.87 -3.47 -9.11
C ALA A 198 13.47 -4.71 -8.28
N LEU A 199 12.31 -5.31 -8.57
CA LEU A 199 11.80 -6.49 -7.88
C LEU A 199 12.72 -7.69 -8.06
N SER A 200 13.11 -8.02 -9.30
CA SER A 200 13.99 -9.16 -9.59
C SER A 200 15.32 -9.03 -8.88
N MET A 201 15.87 -7.82 -8.80
CA MET A 201 17.15 -7.56 -8.16
C MET A 201 17.14 -7.93 -6.67
N TRP A 202 16.23 -7.35 -5.88
CA TRP A 202 16.23 -7.61 -4.44
C TRP A 202 15.70 -9.00 -4.11
N THR A 203 14.73 -9.52 -4.87
CA THR A 203 14.21 -10.87 -4.64
C THR A 203 15.27 -11.93 -4.89
N ALA A 204 16.08 -11.81 -5.95
CA ALA A 204 17.18 -12.74 -6.23
C ALA A 204 18.22 -12.75 -5.10
N VAL A 205 18.60 -11.58 -4.59
CA VAL A 205 19.55 -11.43 -3.48
C VAL A 205 19.02 -12.09 -2.19
N LEU A 206 17.74 -11.89 -1.88
CA LEU A 206 17.16 -12.39 -0.63
C LEU A 206 16.73 -13.85 -0.71
N SER A 207 16.32 -14.36 -1.88
CA SER A 207 15.91 -15.76 -2.04
C SER A 207 17.07 -16.75 -1.97
N GLN A 208 18.29 -16.31 -2.32
CA GLN A 208 19.48 -17.17 -2.34
C GLN A 208 20.19 -17.26 -0.98
N GLN A 209 19.69 -16.61 0.06
CA GLN A 209 20.30 -16.63 1.38
C GLN A 209 20.12 -17.99 2.06
N ALA A 210 21.21 -18.77 2.12
CA ALA A 210 21.30 -19.97 2.97
C ALA A 210 21.73 -19.63 4.41
N THR A 211 22.41 -18.50 4.60
CA THR A 211 22.85 -17.98 5.90
C THR A 211 22.44 -16.52 6.05
N LEU A 212 22.29 -16.05 7.29
CA LEU A 212 21.88 -14.67 7.56
C LEU A 212 22.97 -13.67 7.14
N ASN A 213 22.67 -12.83 6.16
CA ASN A 213 23.51 -11.71 5.76
C ASN A 213 22.77 -10.38 5.94
N LEU A 214 23.01 -9.70 7.06
CA LEU A 214 22.38 -8.41 7.39
C LEU A 214 22.74 -7.32 6.38
N SER A 215 23.95 -7.34 5.82
CA SER A 215 24.38 -6.37 4.81
C SER A 215 23.48 -6.47 3.58
N SER A 216 23.27 -7.66 3.04
CA SER A 216 22.38 -7.88 1.89
C SER A 216 20.92 -7.46 2.18
N ILE A 217 20.43 -7.69 3.40
CA ILE A 217 19.09 -7.27 3.84
C ILE A 217 18.97 -5.74 3.81
N PHE A 218 19.91 -5.02 4.43
CA PHE A 218 19.83 -3.57 4.54
C PHE A 218 20.12 -2.85 3.22
N HIS A 219 21.08 -3.34 2.42
CA HIS A 219 21.33 -2.78 1.07
C HIS A 219 20.14 -2.99 0.11
N SER A 220 19.26 -3.95 0.38
CA SER A 220 18.05 -4.17 -0.42
C SER A 220 16.92 -3.16 -0.12
N GLN A 221 16.93 -2.46 1.02
CA GLN A 221 15.83 -1.58 1.44
C GLN A 221 15.48 -0.50 0.41
N PRO A 222 16.42 0.28 -0.14
CA PRO A 222 16.10 1.32 -1.12
C PRO A 222 15.41 0.75 -2.38
N VAL A 223 15.87 -0.41 -2.85
CA VAL A 223 15.32 -1.08 -4.04
C VAL A 223 13.91 -1.64 -3.77
N ILE A 224 13.65 -2.15 -2.57
CA ILE A 224 12.31 -2.56 -2.13
C ILE A 224 11.37 -1.35 -2.09
N GLU A 225 11.83 -0.19 -1.62
CA GLU A 225 11.02 1.04 -1.63
C GLU A 225 10.68 1.51 -3.04
N LEU A 226 11.63 1.47 -3.96
CA LEU A 226 11.40 1.83 -5.37
C LEU A 226 10.37 0.90 -6.03
N SER A 227 10.57 -0.42 -5.93
CA SER A 227 9.62 -1.40 -6.46
C SER A 227 8.23 -1.22 -5.84
N ARG A 228 8.14 -0.86 -4.55
CA ARG A 228 6.85 -0.57 -3.90
C ARG A 228 6.14 0.66 -4.46
N ILE A 229 6.85 1.74 -4.76
CA ILE A 229 6.23 2.92 -5.38
C ILE A 229 5.72 2.56 -6.77
N CYS A 230 6.48 1.82 -7.58
CA CYS A 230 6.01 1.32 -8.87
C CYS A 230 4.77 0.44 -8.73
N LEU A 231 4.75 -0.49 -7.78
CA LEU A 231 3.58 -1.33 -7.49
C LEU A 231 2.34 -0.49 -7.14
N LYS A 232 2.51 0.62 -6.41
CA LYS A 232 1.39 1.55 -6.13
C LYS A 232 0.88 2.23 -7.40
N ILE A 233 1.78 2.68 -8.28
CA ILE A 233 1.43 3.33 -9.55
C ILE A 233 0.70 2.33 -10.47
N LEU A 234 1.28 1.14 -10.68
CA LEU A 234 0.70 0.07 -11.50
C LEU A 234 -0.67 -0.36 -10.96
N SER A 235 -0.77 -0.56 -9.64
CA SER A 235 -2.04 -0.87 -8.99
C SER A 235 -3.12 0.15 -9.30
N GLN A 236 -2.78 1.44 -9.31
CA GLN A 236 -3.72 2.51 -9.60
C GLN A 236 -4.14 2.54 -11.05
N MET A 237 -3.20 2.38 -11.98
CA MET A 237 -3.52 2.31 -13.41
C MET A 237 -4.36 1.08 -13.74
N SER A 238 -3.99 -0.11 -13.25
CA SER A 238 -4.74 -1.35 -13.48
C SER A 238 -6.17 -1.29 -12.95
N THR A 239 -6.37 -0.59 -11.83
CA THR A 239 -7.68 -0.47 -11.21
C THR A 239 -8.56 0.58 -11.88
N TYR A 240 -8.02 1.78 -12.14
CA TYR A 240 -8.84 2.95 -12.46
C TYR A 240 -8.76 3.43 -13.92
N ALA A 241 -7.73 3.05 -14.67
CA ALA A 241 -7.58 3.56 -16.03
C ALA A 241 -8.54 2.83 -16.99
N TRP A 242 -8.64 1.51 -16.89
CA TRP A 242 -9.33 0.71 -17.88
C TRP A 242 -10.84 0.59 -17.59
N LYS A 243 -11.67 0.58 -18.65
CA LYS A 243 -13.12 0.36 -18.49
C LYS A 243 -13.44 -1.09 -18.17
N GLU A 244 -12.77 -2.01 -18.85
CA GLU A 244 -12.90 -3.46 -18.69
C GLU A 244 -11.49 -4.05 -18.57
N PRO A 245 -10.80 -3.86 -17.43
CA PRO A 245 -9.41 -4.27 -17.24
C PRO A 245 -9.19 -5.76 -17.55
N HIS A 246 -10.17 -6.63 -17.26
CA HIS A 246 -10.09 -8.08 -17.54
C HIS A 246 -9.97 -8.45 -19.03
N LYS A 247 -10.32 -7.53 -19.94
CA LYS A 247 -10.19 -7.73 -21.40
C LYS A 247 -8.87 -7.18 -21.94
N GLN A 248 -8.11 -6.45 -21.13
CA GLN A 248 -6.89 -5.79 -21.54
C GLN A 248 -5.68 -6.64 -21.15
N GLU A 249 -4.76 -6.82 -22.11
CA GLU A 249 -3.59 -7.68 -21.92
C GLU A 249 -2.65 -7.15 -20.83
N LEU A 250 -2.31 -5.86 -20.87
CA LEU A 250 -1.35 -5.23 -19.94
C LEU A 250 -1.73 -5.41 -18.46
N PRO A 251 -2.90 -4.94 -17.98
CA PRO A 251 -3.27 -5.10 -16.58
C PRO A 251 -3.48 -6.57 -16.21
N THR A 252 -4.00 -7.41 -17.12
CA THR A 252 -4.23 -8.83 -16.83
C THR A 252 -2.92 -9.60 -16.65
N ASN A 253 -1.93 -9.40 -17.53
CA ASN A 253 -0.62 -10.03 -17.41
C ASN A 253 0.11 -9.59 -16.14
N PHE A 254 0.05 -8.29 -15.81
CA PHE A 254 0.59 -7.78 -14.56
C PHE A 254 -0.07 -8.41 -13.32
N LEU A 255 -1.40 -8.62 -13.34
CA LEU A 255 -2.10 -9.24 -12.22
C LEU A 255 -1.76 -10.73 -12.05
N LYS A 256 -1.62 -11.49 -13.14
CA LYS A 256 -1.14 -12.87 -13.08
C LYS A 256 0.24 -12.94 -12.41
N GLN A 257 1.18 -12.12 -12.88
CA GLN A 257 2.53 -12.04 -12.30
C GLN A 257 2.50 -11.58 -10.83
N SER A 258 1.58 -10.69 -10.48
CA SER A 258 1.42 -10.21 -9.11
C SER A 258 1.06 -11.32 -8.12
N ILE A 259 0.34 -12.37 -8.54
CA ILE A 259 0.03 -13.52 -7.67
C ILE A 259 1.30 -14.29 -7.33
N ASP A 260 2.11 -14.61 -8.34
CA ASP A 260 3.38 -15.34 -8.15
C ASP A 260 4.36 -14.54 -7.30
N GLN A 261 4.46 -13.23 -7.54
CA GLN A 261 5.29 -12.33 -6.75
C GLN A 261 4.79 -12.22 -5.31
N TRP A 262 3.48 -12.23 -5.07
CA TRP A 262 2.92 -12.22 -3.73
C TRP A 262 3.37 -13.46 -2.93
N VAL A 263 3.32 -14.64 -3.54
CA VAL A 263 3.81 -15.91 -2.95
C VAL A 263 5.33 -15.86 -2.74
N GLN A 264 6.09 -15.42 -3.74
CA GLN A 264 7.56 -15.35 -3.67
C GLN A 264 8.02 -14.51 -2.47
N ILE A 265 7.39 -13.35 -2.25
CA ILE A 265 7.78 -12.43 -1.16
C ILE A 265 7.37 -12.98 0.19
N LEU A 266 6.23 -13.67 0.28
CA LEU A 266 5.83 -14.38 1.49
C LEU A 266 6.86 -15.46 1.86
N ASN A 267 7.33 -16.24 0.88
CA ASN A 267 8.37 -17.25 1.09
C ASN A 267 9.70 -16.63 1.53
N ILE A 268 10.13 -15.53 0.90
CA ILE A 268 11.32 -14.78 1.34
C ILE A 268 11.17 -14.35 2.81
N ARG A 269 10.01 -13.81 3.19
CA ARG A 269 9.75 -13.40 4.57
C ARG A 269 9.85 -14.58 5.54
N GLN A 270 9.23 -15.70 5.23
CA GLN A 270 9.25 -16.90 6.07
C GLN A 270 10.69 -17.43 6.24
N ASN A 271 11.45 -17.51 5.16
CA ASN A 271 12.86 -17.92 5.20
C ASN A 271 13.69 -16.98 6.09
N LEU A 272 13.62 -15.66 5.84
CA LEU A 272 14.36 -14.67 6.63
C LEU A 272 13.96 -14.71 8.11
N THR A 273 12.69 -14.97 8.42
CA THR A 273 12.23 -15.12 9.81
C THR A 273 12.86 -16.34 10.46
N GLY A 274 12.92 -17.48 9.76
CA GLY A 274 13.60 -18.68 10.23
C GLY A 274 15.10 -18.46 10.49
N LEU A 275 15.78 -17.80 9.55
CA LEU A 275 17.20 -17.43 9.69
C LEU A 275 17.45 -16.49 10.86
N ILE A 276 16.60 -15.48 11.08
CA ILE A 276 16.79 -14.52 12.18
C ILE A 276 16.49 -15.15 13.53
N SER A 277 15.48 -16.02 13.60
CA SER A 277 15.09 -16.72 14.83
C SER A 277 16.18 -17.66 15.35
N SER A 278 17.07 -18.16 14.48
CA SER A 278 18.20 -19.01 14.88
C SER A 278 19.38 -18.23 15.47
N HIS A 279 19.43 -16.90 15.32
CA HIS A 279 20.53 -16.05 15.77
C HIS A 279 20.16 -15.17 16.99
N LYS A 280 20.09 -15.78 18.18
CA LYS A 280 19.73 -15.11 19.46
C LYS A 280 20.58 -13.88 19.79
N THR A 281 21.87 -13.88 19.42
CA THR A 281 22.78 -12.76 19.70
C THR A 281 22.39 -11.48 18.97
N ILE A 282 21.82 -11.58 17.76
CA ILE A 282 21.35 -10.45 16.97
C ILE A 282 20.06 -9.89 17.57
N LEU A 283 19.16 -10.76 18.03
CA LEU A 283 17.90 -10.37 18.67
C LEU A 283 18.12 -9.63 20.00
N ASN A 284 19.20 -9.95 20.70
CA ASN A 284 19.57 -9.28 21.95
C ASN A 284 20.21 -7.89 21.75
N ASN A 285 20.59 -7.52 20.52
CA ASN A 285 21.12 -6.19 20.22
C ASN A 285 19.97 -5.23 19.83
N PRO A 286 19.69 -4.17 20.61
CA PRO A 286 18.56 -3.28 20.36
C PRO A 286 18.62 -2.58 18.99
N SER A 287 19.81 -2.16 18.55
CA SER A 287 20.00 -1.42 17.29
C SER A 287 19.76 -2.32 16.07
N SER A 288 20.34 -3.52 16.07
CA SER A 288 20.11 -4.52 15.01
C SER A 288 18.66 -4.95 14.97
N LEU A 289 18.04 -5.18 16.14
CA LEU A 289 16.63 -5.55 16.23
C LEU A 289 15.73 -4.46 15.63
N GLN A 290 15.99 -3.18 15.91
CA GLN A 290 15.21 -2.08 15.35
C GLN A 290 15.33 -2.00 13.81
N GLN A 291 16.53 -2.18 13.27
CA GLN A 291 16.74 -2.20 11.81
C GLN A 291 16.05 -3.39 11.14
N ILE A 292 16.12 -4.58 11.76
CA ILE A 292 15.43 -5.78 11.30
C ILE A 292 13.91 -5.58 11.33
N LYS A 293 13.36 -5.00 12.41
CA LYS A 293 11.93 -4.68 12.49
C LYS A 293 11.51 -3.73 11.38
N SER A 294 12.26 -2.64 11.17
CA SER A 294 12.00 -1.69 10.08
C SER A 294 12.00 -2.35 8.70
N PHE A 295 12.95 -3.27 8.47
CA PHE A 295 13.00 -4.06 7.25
C PHE A 295 11.77 -4.96 7.07
N PHE A 296 11.38 -5.71 8.09
CA PHE A 296 10.19 -6.57 8.02
C PHE A 296 8.89 -5.78 7.90
N ASP A 297 8.82 -4.57 8.46
CA ASP A 297 7.70 -3.66 8.25
C ASP A 297 7.63 -3.19 6.80
N LEU A 298 8.79 -2.90 6.19
CA LEU A 298 8.85 -2.56 4.76
C LEU A 298 8.39 -3.73 3.88
N LEU A 299 8.90 -4.94 4.13
CA LEU A 299 8.45 -6.16 3.43
C LEU A 299 6.96 -6.41 3.65
N HIS A 300 6.48 -6.29 4.89
CA HIS A 300 5.06 -6.45 5.21
C HIS A 300 4.20 -5.46 4.41
N LYS A 301 4.57 -4.18 4.39
CA LYS A 301 3.83 -3.16 3.64
C LYS A 301 3.86 -3.40 2.12
N HIS A 302 4.91 -4.04 1.60
CA HIS A 302 4.99 -4.44 0.20
C HIS A 302 4.06 -5.63 -0.07
N LEU A 303 4.15 -6.69 0.75
CA LEU A 303 3.30 -7.88 0.69
C LEU A 303 1.81 -7.54 0.81
N PHE A 304 1.45 -6.71 1.78
CA PHE A 304 0.09 -6.23 2.01
C PHE A 304 -0.49 -5.46 0.80
N LYS A 305 0.36 -4.84 -0.02
CA LYS A 305 -0.10 -4.06 -1.18
C LYS A 305 -0.67 -4.98 -2.28
N PHE A 306 -0.20 -6.21 -2.42
CA PHE A 306 -0.74 -7.19 -3.37
C PHE A 306 -2.16 -7.61 -3.00
N GLY A 307 -2.39 -8.04 -1.76
CA GLY A 307 -3.75 -8.38 -1.30
C GLY A 307 -4.70 -7.18 -1.46
N LYS A 308 -4.25 -5.97 -1.13
CA LYS A 308 -5.04 -4.74 -1.36
C LYS A 308 -5.34 -4.50 -2.84
N LEU A 309 -4.37 -4.69 -3.73
CA LEU A 309 -4.56 -4.59 -5.17
C LEU A 309 -5.62 -5.57 -5.67
N LEU A 310 -5.49 -6.84 -5.29
CA LEU A 310 -6.39 -7.91 -5.71
C LEU A 310 -7.81 -7.63 -5.23
N ILE A 311 -8.01 -7.39 -3.93
CA ILE A 311 -9.33 -7.03 -3.36
C ILE A 311 -9.95 -5.86 -4.14
N GLN A 312 -9.19 -4.79 -4.33
CA GLN A 312 -9.70 -3.58 -4.98
C GLN A 312 -10.11 -3.81 -6.43
N ILE A 313 -9.40 -4.67 -7.17
CA ILE A 313 -9.75 -5.01 -8.55
C ILE A 313 -10.97 -5.93 -8.61
N LEU A 314 -11.05 -6.92 -7.73
CA LEU A 314 -12.17 -7.85 -7.68
C LEU A 314 -13.47 -7.15 -7.25
N ASP A 315 -13.37 -6.17 -6.35
CA ASP A 315 -14.51 -5.32 -5.95
C ASP A 315 -15.02 -4.47 -7.13
N GLN A 316 -14.13 -3.99 -8.00
CA GLN A 316 -14.50 -3.13 -9.12
C GLN A 316 -14.93 -3.90 -10.37
N ASP A 317 -14.31 -5.05 -10.62
CA ASP A 317 -14.55 -5.88 -11.80
C ASP A 317 -14.58 -7.36 -11.42
N PRO A 318 -15.73 -7.85 -10.91
CA PRO A 318 -15.90 -9.26 -10.53
C PRO A 318 -15.70 -10.25 -11.69
N ASN A 319 -15.66 -9.78 -12.95
CA ASN A 319 -15.42 -10.65 -14.11
C ASN A 319 -14.04 -11.29 -14.08
N TYR A 320 -13.09 -10.75 -13.32
CA TYR A 320 -11.81 -11.41 -13.06
C TYR A 320 -11.95 -12.78 -12.35
N LEU A 321 -13.07 -13.02 -11.65
CA LEU A 321 -13.39 -14.28 -10.99
C LEU A 321 -14.13 -15.27 -11.90
N ASN A 322 -14.43 -14.88 -13.14
CA ASN A 322 -14.97 -15.81 -14.11
C ASN A 322 -13.92 -16.90 -14.40
N PRO A 323 -14.37 -18.12 -14.76
CA PRO A 323 -13.47 -19.24 -15.02
C PRO A 323 -12.37 -18.85 -16.02
N SER A 324 -11.15 -18.72 -15.52
CA SER A 324 -9.97 -18.28 -16.26
C SER A 324 -8.74 -18.81 -15.53
N GLU A 325 -7.61 -18.88 -16.24
CA GLU A 325 -6.32 -19.24 -15.65
C GLU A 325 -5.98 -18.37 -14.42
N PHE A 326 -6.20 -17.05 -14.52
CA PHE A 326 -5.99 -16.11 -13.43
C PHE A 326 -6.85 -16.43 -12.21
N SER A 327 -8.17 -16.62 -12.39
CA SER A 327 -9.08 -16.94 -11.29
C SER A 327 -8.67 -18.23 -10.58
N ASN A 328 -8.31 -19.26 -11.34
CA ASN A 328 -7.92 -20.56 -10.77
C ASN A 328 -6.62 -20.46 -9.97
N GLN A 329 -5.60 -19.78 -10.52
CA GLN A 329 -4.34 -19.51 -9.83
C GLN A 329 -4.59 -18.74 -8.52
N LEU A 330 -5.38 -17.66 -8.59
CA LEU A 330 -5.69 -16.85 -7.42
C LEU A 330 -6.37 -17.66 -6.31
N LYS A 331 -7.39 -18.45 -6.66
CA LYS A 331 -8.12 -19.31 -5.71
C LYS A 331 -7.20 -20.30 -5.01
N GLN A 332 -6.36 -20.99 -5.78
CA GLN A 332 -5.38 -21.93 -5.23
C GLN A 332 -4.38 -21.21 -4.32
N THR A 333 -3.89 -20.05 -4.71
CA THR A 333 -2.95 -19.27 -3.90
C THR A 333 -3.57 -18.82 -2.58
N VAL A 334 -4.75 -18.20 -2.60
CA VAL A 334 -5.38 -17.73 -1.34
C VAL A 334 -5.76 -18.89 -0.43
N TRP A 335 -6.14 -20.05 -1.02
CA TRP A 335 -6.35 -21.28 -0.29
C TRP A 335 -5.11 -21.70 0.50
N GLN A 336 -3.99 -21.89 -0.19
CA GLN A 336 -2.72 -22.29 0.42
C GLN A 336 -2.27 -21.27 1.49
N MET A 337 -2.50 -19.98 1.23
CA MET A 337 -2.20 -18.93 2.19
C MET A 337 -3.04 -19.04 3.48
N VAL A 338 -4.34 -19.31 3.38
CA VAL A 338 -5.20 -19.51 4.55
C VAL A 338 -4.84 -20.79 5.30
N GLU A 339 -4.58 -21.88 4.59
CA GLU A 339 -4.19 -23.15 5.19
C GLU A 339 -2.87 -23.05 5.97
N GLN A 340 -1.81 -22.54 5.32
CA GLN A 340 -0.51 -22.31 5.97
C GLN A 340 -0.59 -21.24 7.07
N GLY A 341 -1.35 -20.18 6.83
CA GLY A 341 -1.57 -19.14 7.84
C GLY A 341 -2.24 -19.69 9.09
N SER A 342 -3.23 -20.58 8.93
CA SER A 342 -3.99 -21.17 10.05
C SER A 342 -3.12 -21.99 11.01
N THR A 343 -2.03 -22.59 10.52
CA THR A 343 -1.09 -23.39 11.33
C THR A 343 0.01 -22.54 11.96
N LEU A 344 0.38 -21.43 11.32
CA LEU A 344 1.48 -20.56 11.72
C LEU A 344 1.03 -19.32 12.50
N LEU A 345 -0.29 -19.10 12.64
CA LEU A 345 -0.82 -18.08 13.53
C LEU A 345 -0.27 -18.29 14.94
N PRO A 346 0.21 -17.23 15.61
CA PRO A 346 0.71 -17.31 16.97
C PRO A 346 -0.47 -17.52 17.92
N HIS A 347 -0.98 -18.75 17.98
CA HIS A 347 -2.16 -19.09 18.78
C HIS A 347 -1.91 -19.06 20.29
N ASN A 348 -0.66 -18.88 20.77
CA ASN A 348 -0.34 -18.97 22.20
C ASN A 348 0.99 -18.34 22.66
N SER A 349 1.71 -17.53 21.87
CA SER A 349 2.99 -16.97 22.36
C SER A 349 2.78 -15.65 23.08
N VAL A 350 2.49 -15.72 24.38
CA VAL A 350 2.46 -14.56 25.28
C VAL A 350 3.82 -13.85 25.34
N ASP A 351 4.96 -14.47 24.95
CA ASP A 351 6.26 -13.95 25.41
C ASP A 351 7.55 -14.23 24.59
N SER A 352 7.60 -14.24 23.24
CA SER A 352 8.95 -14.33 22.63
C SER A 352 9.25 -13.70 21.27
N GLN A 353 8.28 -13.33 20.44
CA GLN A 353 8.58 -12.63 19.19
C GLN A 353 7.65 -11.44 18.97
N PRO A 354 8.20 -10.23 18.70
CA PRO A 354 7.40 -9.09 18.27
C PRO A 354 6.54 -9.47 17.07
N ALA A 355 5.26 -9.05 17.03
CA ALA A 355 4.35 -9.33 15.91
C ALA A 355 4.95 -8.92 14.54
N SER A 356 5.82 -7.91 14.50
CA SER A 356 6.57 -7.48 13.31
C SER A 356 7.48 -8.57 12.72
N LEU A 357 7.93 -9.54 13.54
CA LEU A 357 8.79 -10.66 13.16
C LEU A 357 8.00 -11.96 12.92
N ALA A 358 6.67 -11.93 12.95
CA ALA A 358 5.88 -13.12 12.62
C ALA A 358 6.21 -13.59 11.19
N ALA A 359 6.52 -14.89 11.05
CA ALA A 359 6.82 -15.50 9.75
C ALA A 359 5.65 -15.34 8.78
N TYR A 360 4.44 -15.49 9.32
CA TYR A 360 3.18 -15.29 8.61
C TYR A 360 2.43 -14.10 9.20
N PRO A 361 2.32 -12.96 8.50
CA PRO A 361 1.58 -11.83 9.01
C PRO A 361 0.07 -12.08 8.96
N GLU A 362 -0.61 -11.85 10.08
CA GLU A 362 -2.07 -12.01 10.22
C GLU A 362 -2.86 -11.27 9.13
N ARG A 363 -2.46 -10.04 8.80
CA ARG A 363 -3.12 -9.23 7.75
C ARG A 363 -3.15 -9.91 6.38
N ILE A 364 -2.23 -10.81 6.08
CA ILE A 364 -2.23 -11.56 4.81
C ILE A 364 -3.32 -12.62 4.82
N ILE A 365 -3.55 -13.28 5.97
CA ILE A 365 -4.64 -14.24 6.15
C ILE A 365 -5.98 -13.52 5.98
N ILE A 366 -6.13 -12.35 6.64
CA ILE A 366 -7.32 -11.50 6.50
C ILE A 366 -7.57 -11.13 5.04
N GLN A 367 -6.55 -10.71 4.29
CA GLN A 367 -6.69 -10.37 2.88
C GLN A 367 -7.09 -11.59 2.04
N SER A 368 -6.50 -12.75 2.29
CA SER A 368 -6.84 -14.00 1.59
C SER A 368 -8.28 -14.44 1.88
N LEU A 369 -8.73 -14.39 3.14
CA LEU A 369 -10.12 -14.66 3.52
C LEU A 369 -11.09 -13.65 2.89
N ARG A 370 -10.70 -12.38 2.78
CA ARG A 370 -11.52 -11.36 2.10
C ARG A 370 -11.66 -11.66 0.61
N ILE A 371 -10.58 -12.04 -0.06
CA ILE A 371 -10.61 -12.47 -1.48
C ILE A 371 -11.50 -13.70 -1.64
N MET A 372 -11.39 -14.69 -0.73
CA MET A 372 -12.28 -15.85 -0.73
C MET A 372 -13.75 -15.45 -0.58
N THR A 373 -14.06 -14.49 0.29
CA THR A 373 -15.44 -14.00 0.47
C THR A 373 -15.97 -13.37 -0.82
N LEU A 374 -15.17 -12.54 -1.50
CA LEU A 374 -15.55 -11.94 -2.78
C LEU A 374 -15.81 -13.00 -3.85
N TRP A 375 -15.01 -14.07 -3.85
CA TRP A 375 -15.25 -15.22 -4.70
C TRP A 375 -16.56 -15.94 -4.35
N MET A 376 -16.78 -16.32 -3.09
CA MET A 376 -17.98 -17.08 -2.67
C MET A 376 -19.29 -16.32 -2.92
N THR A 377 -19.25 -14.99 -2.81
CA THR A 377 -20.44 -14.15 -3.00
C THR A 377 -20.68 -13.80 -4.47
N ASN A 378 -19.73 -14.07 -5.36
CA ASN A 378 -19.89 -13.81 -6.79
C ASN A 378 -20.75 -14.89 -7.48
N ARG A 379 -22.05 -14.59 -7.59
CA ARG A 379 -23.08 -15.43 -8.22
C ARG A 379 -22.81 -15.78 -9.69
N GLN A 380 -21.95 -15.03 -10.39
CA GLN A 380 -21.62 -15.27 -11.80
C GLN A 380 -20.46 -16.25 -11.97
N SER A 381 -19.67 -16.52 -10.92
CA SER A 381 -18.55 -17.46 -11.01
C SER A 381 -19.07 -18.90 -10.93
N SER A 382 -19.09 -19.61 -12.07
CA SER A 382 -19.52 -21.01 -12.15
C SER A 382 -18.49 -22.03 -11.64
N SER A 383 -17.34 -21.57 -11.13
CA SER A 383 -16.32 -22.43 -10.51
C SER A 383 -16.48 -22.43 -9.00
N ASN A 384 -17.45 -23.24 -8.60
CA ASN A 384 -17.73 -23.69 -7.25
C ASN A 384 -16.59 -24.62 -6.79
N LEU A 385 -16.04 -24.40 -5.60
CA LEU A 385 -15.23 -25.40 -4.90
C LEU A 385 -15.88 -26.79 -5.03
N SER A 386 -15.08 -27.85 -5.09
CA SER A 386 -15.69 -29.18 -4.93
C SER A 386 -16.32 -29.30 -3.53
N PRO A 387 -17.37 -30.12 -3.37
CA PRO A 387 -17.93 -30.45 -2.05
C PRO A 387 -16.85 -30.82 -1.02
N SER A 388 -15.86 -31.63 -1.42
CA SER A 388 -14.74 -32.01 -0.56
C SER A 388 -13.87 -30.83 -0.14
N GLN A 389 -13.51 -29.95 -1.08
CA GLN A 389 -12.74 -28.75 -0.76
C GLN A 389 -13.56 -27.82 0.14
N SER A 390 -14.87 -27.66 -0.09
CA SER A 390 -15.71 -26.83 0.79
C SER A 390 -15.71 -27.34 2.25
N ALA A 391 -15.74 -28.66 2.43
CA ALA A 391 -15.68 -29.29 3.75
C ALA A 391 -14.31 -29.13 4.43
N GLU A 392 -13.20 -29.29 3.68
CA GLU A 392 -11.84 -29.07 4.19
C GLU A 392 -11.61 -27.62 4.66
N LEU A 393 -12.15 -26.65 3.90
CA LEU A 393 -12.06 -25.23 4.28
C LEU A 393 -12.83 -24.96 5.56
N ALA A 394 -14.06 -25.47 5.62
CA ALA A 394 -14.92 -25.30 6.79
C ALA A 394 -14.28 -25.92 8.04
N MET A 395 -13.68 -27.10 7.90
CA MET A 395 -12.93 -27.74 8.97
C MET A 395 -11.78 -26.87 9.46
N THR A 396 -10.97 -26.34 8.54
CA THR A 396 -9.87 -25.42 8.86
C THR A 396 -10.37 -24.17 9.58
N ILE A 397 -11.45 -23.56 9.09
CA ILE A 397 -12.05 -22.37 9.69
C ILE A 397 -12.56 -22.67 11.11
N LEU A 398 -13.40 -23.70 11.27
CA LEU A 398 -14.03 -24.06 12.54
C LEU A 398 -13.01 -24.47 13.60
N GLN A 399 -12.01 -25.28 13.22
CA GLN A 399 -11.05 -25.81 14.19
C GLN A 399 -9.90 -24.86 14.53
N ARG A 400 -9.58 -23.88 13.66
CA ARG A 400 -8.36 -23.05 13.83
C ARG A 400 -8.61 -21.55 13.81
N LEU A 401 -9.51 -21.05 12.96
CA LEU A 401 -9.63 -19.61 12.72
C LEU A 401 -10.80 -18.96 13.47
N LEU A 402 -11.82 -19.73 13.82
CA LEU A 402 -12.97 -19.26 14.59
C LEU A 402 -12.78 -19.31 16.12
N LYS A 403 -11.66 -19.87 16.58
CA LYS A 403 -11.38 -19.99 18.01
C LYS A 403 -11.27 -18.63 18.67
N LEU A 404 -11.98 -18.43 19.78
CA LEU A 404 -11.81 -17.26 20.61
C LEU A 404 -10.39 -17.22 21.15
N GLN A 405 -9.76 -16.07 21.06
CA GLN A 405 -8.39 -15.91 21.53
C GLN A 405 -8.38 -15.63 23.04
N PRO A 406 -7.34 -16.06 23.79
CA PRO A 406 -7.25 -15.83 25.22
C PRO A 406 -7.34 -14.35 25.62
N HIS A 407 -6.77 -13.45 24.82
CA HIS A 407 -6.85 -12.01 25.06
C HIS A 407 -8.27 -11.46 24.87
N SER A 408 -9.07 -12.04 23.96
CA SER A 408 -10.48 -11.67 23.78
C SER A 408 -11.31 -12.11 24.99
N LEU A 409 -11.03 -13.30 25.54
CA LEU A 409 -11.64 -13.74 26.81
C LEU A 409 -11.26 -12.82 27.96
N GLN A 410 -9.99 -12.39 28.01
CA GLN A 410 -9.53 -11.45 29.02
C GLN A 410 -10.22 -10.09 28.88
N PHE A 411 -10.29 -9.54 27.66
CA PHE A 411 -10.98 -8.28 27.41
C PHE A 411 -12.46 -8.36 27.77
N TRP A 412 -13.13 -9.45 27.41
CA TRP A 412 -14.52 -9.69 27.82
C TRP A 412 -14.70 -9.78 29.34
N ASN A 413 -13.76 -10.41 30.05
CA ASN A 413 -13.78 -10.46 31.52
C ASN A 413 -13.49 -9.10 32.17
N GLU A 414 -12.70 -8.23 31.52
CA GLU A 414 -12.33 -6.91 32.03
C GLU A 414 -13.42 -5.85 31.76
N ASP A 415 -13.99 -5.85 30.57
CA ASP A 415 -15.02 -4.91 30.12
C ASP A 415 -15.96 -5.57 29.09
N SER A 416 -16.97 -6.27 29.58
CA SER A 416 -17.91 -7.02 28.73
C SER A 416 -18.74 -6.11 27.81
N GLU A 417 -19.06 -4.88 28.23
CA GLU A 417 -19.84 -3.94 27.42
C GLU A 417 -19.00 -3.39 26.26
N ALA A 418 -17.73 -3.04 26.51
CA ALA A 418 -16.82 -2.64 25.44
C ALA A 418 -16.55 -3.79 24.46
N TYR A 419 -16.43 -5.03 24.98
CA TYR A 419 -16.29 -6.22 24.14
C TYR A 419 -17.52 -6.43 23.24
N ASP A 420 -18.73 -6.39 23.79
CA ASP A 420 -19.97 -6.56 23.03
C ASP A 420 -20.12 -5.46 21.96
N ASN A 421 -19.81 -4.20 22.31
CA ASN A 421 -19.80 -3.09 21.35
C ASN A 421 -18.78 -3.30 20.22
N GLU A 422 -17.59 -3.83 20.52
CA GLU A 422 -16.57 -4.13 19.51
C GLU A 422 -16.98 -5.32 18.63
N GLU A 423 -17.58 -6.37 19.19
CA GLU A 423 -18.15 -7.50 18.46
C GLU A 423 -19.25 -7.04 17.51
N ASP A 424 -20.20 -6.24 17.97
CA ASP A 424 -21.29 -5.70 17.15
C ASP A 424 -20.75 -4.81 16.02
N CYS A 425 -19.76 -3.94 16.33
CA CYS A 425 -19.08 -3.14 15.31
C CYS A 425 -18.27 -4.00 14.32
N SER A 426 -17.69 -5.13 14.76
CA SER A 426 -16.93 -6.05 13.91
C SER A 426 -17.81 -6.83 12.93
N LEU A 427 -19.08 -7.07 13.30
CA LEU A 427 -20.10 -7.67 12.41
C LEU A 427 -20.44 -6.74 11.24
N GLU A 428 -20.41 -5.42 11.47
CA GLU A 428 -20.55 -4.38 10.44
C GLU A 428 -19.23 -4.14 9.67
N ASN A 429 -18.09 -4.15 10.38
CA ASN A 429 -16.73 -3.96 9.85
C ASN A 429 -15.94 -5.28 9.81
N ARG A 430 -16.44 -6.28 9.07
CA ARG A 430 -15.86 -7.65 8.94
C ARG A 430 -14.44 -7.74 8.38
N SER A 431 -13.69 -6.64 8.26
CA SER A 431 -12.47 -6.53 7.46
C SER A 431 -11.16 -6.47 8.25
N PHE A 432 -11.20 -6.48 9.59
CA PHE A 432 -10.02 -6.16 10.40
C PHE A 432 -9.50 -7.25 11.33
N ASP A 433 -10.25 -8.32 11.55
CA ASP A 433 -9.91 -9.45 12.41
C ASP A 433 -10.08 -10.78 11.67
N VAL A 434 -9.24 -11.77 11.99
CA VAL A 434 -9.24 -13.10 11.37
C VAL A 434 -10.54 -13.83 11.66
N ARG A 435 -11.02 -13.85 12.92
CA ARG A 435 -12.22 -14.60 13.30
C ARG A 435 -13.43 -14.08 12.55
N SER A 436 -13.59 -12.76 12.50
CA SER A 436 -14.67 -12.09 11.76
C SER A 436 -14.63 -12.36 10.26
N CYS A 437 -13.45 -12.29 9.65
CA CYS A 437 -13.25 -12.65 8.24
C CYS A 437 -13.56 -14.12 7.97
N SER A 438 -13.12 -15.03 8.84
CA SER A 438 -13.37 -16.46 8.74
C SER A 438 -14.85 -16.81 8.89
N ALA A 439 -15.57 -16.16 9.81
CA ALA A 439 -17.02 -16.29 9.94
C ALA A 439 -17.74 -15.88 8.66
N SER A 440 -17.29 -14.80 8.01
CA SER A 440 -17.85 -14.35 6.74
C SER A 440 -17.63 -15.37 5.61
N VAL A 441 -16.45 -16.00 5.54
CA VAL A 441 -16.19 -17.08 4.58
C VAL A 441 -17.07 -18.30 4.89
N LEU A 442 -17.17 -18.71 6.15
CA LEU A 442 -18.02 -19.84 6.57
C LEU A 442 -19.49 -19.60 6.22
N THR A 443 -19.99 -18.38 6.41
CA THR A 443 -21.35 -17.98 6.01
C THR A 443 -21.53 -18.14 4.50
N GLY A 444 -20.54 -17.71 3.70
CA GLY A 444 -20.55 -17.93 2.25
C GLY A 444 -20.56 -19.42 1.88
N LEU A 445 -19.78 -20.24 2.58
CA LEU A 445 -19.77 -21.69 2.37
C LEU A 445 -21.12 -22.34 2.73
N LEU A 446 -21.75 -21.94 3.84
CA LEU A 446 -23.07 -22.44 4.24
C LEU A 446 -24.15 -22.11 3.21
N CYS A 447 -24.08 -20.93 2.59
CA CYS A 447 -25.01 -20.55 1.51
C CYS A 447 -24.81 -21.41 0.25
N CYS A 448 -23.57 -21.77 -0.08
CA CYS A 448 -23.24 -22.48 -1.32
C CYS A 448 -23.27 -24.02 -1.18
N TYR A 449 -22.96 -24.57 0.00
CA TYR A 449 -22.82 -26.00 0.28
C TYR A 449 -23.50 -26.37 1.62
N PRO A 450 -24.81 -26.10 1.79
CA PRO A 450 -25.47 -26.23 3.09
C PRO A 450 -25.36 -27.65 3.66
N HIS A 451 -25.44 -28.69 2.84
CA HIS A 451 -25.40 -30.08 3.30
C HIS A 451 -24.00 -30.50 3.77
N GLU A 452 -22.98 -30.24 2.95
CA GLU A 452 -21.59 -30.58 3.24
C GLU A 452 -21.12 -29.92 4.52
N ILE A 453 -21.39 -28.62 4.67
CA ILE A 453 -20.92 -27.82 5.80
C ILE A 453 -21.71 -28.18 7.07
N SER A 454 -23.02 -28.44 6.95
CA SER A 454 -23.80 -28.93 8.09
C SER A 454 -23.29 -30.28 8.58
N ASN A 455 -22.92 -31.20 7.68
CA ASN A 455 -22.34 -32.49 8.07
C ASN A 455 -21.00 -32.33 8.80
N VAL A 456 -20.15 -31.41 8.35
CA VAL A 456 -18.90 -31.07 9.05
C VAL A 456 -19.18 -30.58 10.47
N ILE A 457 -20.14 -29.67 10.63
CA ILE A 457 -20.52 -29.12 11.95
C ILE A 457 -21.08 -30.21 12.86
N LEU A 458 -21.97 -31.07 12.35
CA LEU A 458 -22.55 -32.17 13.10
C LEU A 458 -21.49 -33.19 13.54
N HIS A 459 -20.53 -33.50 12.67
CA HIS A 459 -19.43 -34.40 13.00
C HIS A 459 -18.55 -33.83 14.12
N LEU A 460 -18.13 -32.56 13.99
CA LEU A 460 -17.37 -31.86 15.04
C LEU A 460 -18.13 -31.81 16.38
N TYR A 461 -19.43 -31.56 16.33
CA TYR A 461 -20.28 -31.57 17.52
C TYR A 461 -20.32 -32.96 18.18
N SER A 462 -20.46 -34.02 17.38
CA SER A 462 -20.44 -35.39 17.90
C SER A 462 -19.10 -35.77 18.52
N ASP A 463 -17.97 -35.33 17.92
CA ASP A 463 -16.64 -35.59 18.44
C ASP A 463 -16.40 -34.88 19.79
N LEU A 464 -16.88 -33.64 19.93
CA LEU A 464 -16.81 -32.90 21.21
C LEU A 464 -17.57 -33.63 22.32
N HIS A 465 -18.76 -34.16 22.02
CA HIS A 465 -19.54 -34.95 22.97
C HIS A 465 -18.89 -36.30 23.30
N ALA A 466 -18.29 -36.97 22.32
CA ALA A 466 -17.62 -38.25 22.51
C ALA A 466 -16.31 -38.14 23.32
N GLN A 467 -15.62 -36.99 23.26
CA GLN A 467 -14.38 -36.73 24.00
C GLN A 467 -14.56 -36.43 25.48
N GLY A 468 -15.78 -36.43 26.03
CA GLY A 468 -16.01 -36.37 27.48
C GLY A 468 -15.51 -35.09 28.16
N THR A 469 -15.37 -33.98 27.43
CA THR A 469 -15.19 -32.63 28.00
C THR A 469 -16.53 -31.97 28.34
N CYS A 470 -17.47 -32.78 28.81
CA CYS A 470 -18.60 -32.30 29.60
C CYS A 470 -18.22 -32.47 31.08
N THR A 471 -17.32 -31.63 31.58
CA THR A 471 -17.48 -31.19 32.97
C THR A 471 -18.65 -30.21 32.95
N GLU A 472 -19.75 -30.64 33.56
CA GLU A 472 -21.04 -29.96 33.74
C GLU A 472 -20.99 -28.57 34.41
N THR A 473 -19.89 -27.82 34.33
CA THR A 473 -19.74 -26.53 35.01
C THR A 473 -19.60 -25.32 34.10
N TYR A 474 -19.40 -25.46 32.78
CA TYR A 474 -19.22 -24.29 31.90
C TYR A 474 -20.24 -24.14 30.76
N PHE A 475 -20.97 -25.18 30.38
CA PHE A 475 -21.91 -25.10 29.25
C PHE A 475 -23.32 -24.63 29.64
N ASN A 476 -23.75 -24.86 30.88
CA ASN A 476 -25.09 -24.45 31.36
C ASN A 476 -25.20 -22.97 31.76
N SER A 477 -24.08 -22.24 31.91
CA SER A 477 -24.10 -20.80 32.21
C SER A 477 -24.07 -19.91 30.96
N PHE A 478 -23.72 -20.45 29.79
CA PHE A 478 -23.37 -19.65 28.61
C PHE A 478 -24.51 -19.46 27.58
N PHE A 479 -25.57 -20.27 27.61
CA PHE A 479 -26.63 -20.23 26.58
C PHE A 479 -28.06 -19.99 27.08
N PHE A 480 -28.32 -19.96 28.39
CA PHE A 480 -29.70 -19.92 28.94
C PHE A 480 -29.98 -18.85 30.00
N SER A 481 -29.27 -17.72 30.02
CA SER A 481 -29.53 -16.63 30.99
C SER A 481 -30.27 -15.40 30.44
N ARG A 482 -30.73 -15.40 29.18
CA ARG A 482 -31.62 -14.34 28.65
C ARG A 482 -32.66 -14.89 27.66
N LEU A 483 -33.66 -15.60 28.19
CA LEU A 483 -35.01 -15.58 27.61
C LEU A 483 -35.86 -14.76 28.59
N PRO A 484 -36.44 -13.61 28.18
CA PRO A 484 -37.39 -12.90 29.01
C PRO A 484 -38.72 -13.67 29.04
N GLU A 485 -39.36 -13.69 30.22
CA GLU A 485 -40.80 -13.97 30.37
C GLU A 485 -41.65 -13.00 29.55
#